data_AF-A0A0Q4R7F2-F1
#
_entry.id   AF-A0A0Q4R7F2-F1
#
_cell.length_a   1.000
_cell.length_b   1.000
_cell.length_c   1.000
_cell.angle_alpha   90.00
_cell.angle_beta   90.00
_cell.angle_gamma   90.00
#
_symmetry.space_group_name_H-M   'P 1'
#
loop_
_entity.id
_entity.type
_entity.pdbx_description
1 polymer ?
#
loop_
_entity_poly.entity_id
_entity_poly.type
_entity_poly.pdbx_seq_one_letter_code
_entity_poly.pdbx_strand_id
1 'polypeptide(L)'
;MTKPTKPQFKKFARFDADKAAKGVAHNIVDENGNDYGTWTTSLFDVHNKFLKVENDRYEREHSNDPHAKGKHAGVYAFVQVCVHGWDGVLDAEDKPITFTKELAFEYLCDDDNTWFTNELIERSKDVRYYRAVTPAATKVEDAGN
;
A
#
# COMPACT_ATOMS: atom_id res chain seq x y z
N MET A 1 -27.43 -42.98 11.30
CA MET A 1 -27.88 -41.66 10.83
C MET A 1 -26.66 -40.83 10.44
N THR A 2 -26.36 -40.72 9.15
CA THR A 2 -25.29 -39.88 8.60
C THR A 2 -25.77 -38.43 8.54
N LYS A 3 -25.06 -37.50 9.20
CA LYS A 3 -25.37 -36.07 9.10
C LYS A 3 -25.20 -35.62 7.65
N PRO A 4 -26.14 -34.86 7.07
CA PRO A 4 -25.97 -34.31 5.74
C PRO A 4 -24.75 -33.37 5.74
N THR A 5 -23.79 -33.67 4.89
CA THR A 5 -22.59 -32.85 4.71
C THR A 5 -23.00 -31.58 4.00
N LYS A 6 -22.78 -30.41 4.62
CA LYS A 6 -23.06 -29.13 3.96
C LYS A 6 -22.23 -29.01 2.68
N PRO A 7 -22.81 -28.54 1.57
CA PRO A 7 -22.05 -28.27 0.35
C PRO A 7 -20.98 -27.21 0.63
N GLN A 8 -19.76 -27.45 0.12
CA GLN A 8 -18.67 -26.48 0.21
C GLN A 8 -18.59 -25.68 -1.10
N PHE A 9 -18.71 -24.36 -0.99
CA PHE A 9 -18.57 -23.45 -2.14
C PHE A 9 -17.11 -23.15 -2.43
N LYS A 10 -16.76 -23.08 -3.72
CA LYS A 10 -15.46 -22.57 -4.16
C LYS A 10 -15.33 -21.09 -3.78
N LYS A 11 -14.26 -20.75 -3.07
CA LYS A 11 -13.93 -19.37 -2.71
C LYS A 11 -12.80 -18.88 -3.60
N PHE A 12 -12.95 -17.69 -4.16
CA PHE A 12 -11.90 -17.03 -4.94
C PHE A 12 -11.22 -15.98 -4.08
N ALA A 13 -9.89 -15.92 -4.15
CA ALA A 13 -9.15 -14.84 -3.53
C ALA A 13 -9.38 -13.53 -4.31
N ARG A 14 -9.60 -12.42 -3.61
CA ARG A 14 -9.77 -11.09 -4.23
C ARG A 14 -8.44 -10.52 -4.75
N PHE A 15 -7.34 -10.88 -4.09
CA PHE A 15 -5.97 -10.41 -4.33
C PHE A 15 -4.94 -11.45 -3.89
N ASP A 16 -3.68 -11.21 -4.23
CA ASP A 16 -2.53 -11.95 -3.72
C ASP A 16 -2.23 -11.51 -2.28
N ALA A 17 -2.27 -12.47 -1.35
CA ALA A 17 -2.13 -12.19 0.08
C ALA A 17 -0.73 -11.68 0.45
N ASP A 18 0.31 -12.14 -0.23
CA ASP A 18 1.69 -11.75 0.05
C ASP A 18 1.94 -10.33 -0.43
N LYS A 19 1.48 -9.99 -1.65
CA LYS A 19 1.54 -8.60 -2.14
C LYS A 19 0.73 -7.66 -1.26
N ALA A 20 -0.46 -8.08 -0.84
CA ALA A 20 -1.31 -7.27 0.03
C ALA A 20 -0.70 -7.02 1.42
N ALA A 21 0.22 -7.87 1.87
CA ALA A 21 0.91 -7.73 3.15
C ALA A 21 2.28 -7.04 3.04
N LYS A 22 3.13 -7.45 2.08
CA LYS A 22 4.50 -6.92 1.89
C LYS A 22 4.54 -5.61 1.11
N GLY A 23 3.49 -5.34 0.37
CA GLY A 23 3.32 -4.14 -0.43
C GLY A 23 3.68 -4.27 -1.90
N VAL A 24 3.26 -3.27 -2.65
CA VAL A 24 3.49 -3.08 -4.08
C VAL A 24 4.09 -1.69 -4.27
N ALA A 25 5.05 -1.59 -5.20
CA ALA A 25 5.66 -0.32 -5.58
C ALA A 25 4.72 0.45 -6.52
N HIS A 26 4.44 1.70 -6.17
CA HIS A 26 3.63 2.63 -6.93
C HIS A 26 4.50 3.82 -7.35
N ASN A 27 4.82 3.91 -8.65
CA ASN A 27 5.45 5.11 -9.18
C ASN A 27 4.38 6.21 -9.37
N ILE A 28 4.60 7.38 -8.79
CA ILE A 28 3.63 8.48 -8.81
C ILE A 28 4.20 9.65 -9.60
N VAL A 29 3.55 9.96 -10.71
CA VAL A 29 3.93 11.05 -11.62
C VAL A 29 2.67 11.86 -11.89
N ASP A 30 2.75 13.18 -11.80
CA ASP A 30 1.62 14.06 -12.11
C ASP A 30 1.41 14.26 -13.62
N GLU A 31 0.31 14.93 -13.98
CA GLU A 31 0.02 15.33 -15.36
C GLU A 31 1.08 16.21 -16.03
N ASN A 32 1.96 16.87 -15.27
CA ASN A 32 3.04 17.70 -15.80
C ASN A 32 4.36 16.93 -15.97
N GLY A 33 4.40 15.66 -15.54
CA GLY A 33 5.61 14.84 -15.58
C GLY A 33 6.52 14.99 -14.36
N ASN A 34 6.06 15.65 -13.30
CA ASN A 34 6.81 15.71 -12.04
C ASN A 34 6.74 14.36 -11.33
N ASP A 35 7.91 13.83 -10.95
CA ASP A 35 8.07 12.55 -10.28
C ASP A 35 8.07 12.74 -8.76
N TYR A 36 7.14 12.09 -8.06
CA TYR A 36 7.01 12.11 -6.59
C TYR A 36 7.66 10.88 -5.95
N GLY A 37 8.40 10.11 -6.73
CA GLY A 37 9.06 8.89 -6.34
C GLY A 37 8.17 7.66 -6.43
N THR A 38 8.78 6.53 -6.11
CA THR A 38 8.14 5.22 -6.06
C THR A 38 7.87 4.82 -4.61
N TRP A 39 6.59 4.65 -4.27
CA TRP A 39 6.14 4.37 -2.91
C TRP A 39 5.70 2.92 -2.77
N THR A 40 6.23 2.23 -1.76
CA THR A 40 5.85 0.84 -1.47
C THR A 40 4.74 0.83 -0.43
N THR A 41 3.54 0.40 -0.82
CA THR A 41 2.40 0.34 0.11
C THR A 41 1.73 -1.01 0.13
N SER A 42 1.20 -1.42 1.29
CA SER A 42 0.30 -2.57 1.40
C SER A 42 -1.14 -2.20 1.06
N LEU A 43 -1.97 -3.23 0.81
CA LEU A 43 -3.38 -3.04 0.47
C LEU A 43 -4.16 -2.43 1.65
N PHE A 44 -4.59 -1.18 1.48
CA PHE A 44 -5.41 -0.43 2.43
C PHE A 44 -6.91 -0.74 2.25
N ASP A 45 -7.29 -2.02 2.40
CA ASP A 45 -8.69 -2.50 2.39
C ASP A 45 -9.12 -2.94 3.80
N VAL A 46 -10.18 -2.34 4.36
CA VAL A 46 -10.75 -2.68 5.68
C VAL A 46 -11.23 -4.14 5.79
N HIS A 47 -11.47 -4.80 4.66
CA HIS A 47 -11.81 -6.22 4.60
C HIS A 47 -10.58 -7.13 4.58
N ASN A 48 -9.38 -6.58 4.46
CA ASN A 48 -8.13 -7.31 4.58
C ASN A 48 -7.84 -7.63 6.05
N LYS A 49 -7.72 -8.92 6.37
CA LYS A 49 -7.39 -9.40 7.72
C LYS A 49 -6.04 -8.84 8.23
N PHE A 50 -5.07 -8.61 7.34
CA PHE A 50 -3.76 -8.10 7.73
C PHE A 50 -3.87 -6.63 8.13
N LEU A 51 -4.60 -5.84 7.34
CA LEU A 51 -4.84 -4.44 7.67
C LEU A 51 -5.55 -4.32 9.02
N LYS A 52 -6.54 -5.18 9.30
CA LYS A 52 -7.22 -5.19 10.59
C LYS A 52 -6.24 -5.40 11.75
N VAL A 53 -5.36 -6.39 11.65
CA VAL A 53 -4.38 -6.70 12.69
C VAL A 53 -3.40 -5.55 12.90
N GLU A 54 -2.94 -4.92 11.82
CA GLU A 54 -2.04 -3.76 11.91
C GLU A 54 -2.76 -2.51 12.46
N ASN A 55 -4.02 -2.28 12.10
CA ASN A 55 -4.85 -1.23 12.72
C ASN A 55 -5.02 -1.48 14.23
N ASP A 56 -5.33 -2.72 14.63
CA ASP A 56 -5.45 -3.08 16.05
C ASP A 56 -4.12 -2.87 16.82
N ARG A 57 -2.97 -3.03 16.15
CA ARG A 57 -1.66 -2.70 16.72
C ARG A 57 -1.46 -1.19 16.80
N TYR A 58 -1.72 -0.48 15.71
CA TYR A 58 -1.63 0.98 15.64
C TYR A 58 -2.47 1.64 16.74
N GLU A 59 -3.72 1.24 16.93
CA GLU A 59 -4.60 1.81 17.96
C GLU A 59 -4.03 1.59 19.37
N ARG A 60 -3.43 0.43 19.64
CA ARG A 60 -2.80 0.16 20.95
C ARG A 60 -1.56 1.00 21.18
N GLU A 61 -0.73 1.17 20.16
CA GLU A 61 0.56 1.86 20.27
C GLU A 61 0.42 3.40 20.23
N HIS A 62 -0.54 3.92 19.46
CA HIS A 62 -0.64 5.34 19.13
C HIS A 62 -1.91 6.02 19.68
N SER A 63 -2.72 5.35 20.50
CA SER A 63 -3.92 5.94 21.13
C SER A 63 -3.65 7.27 21.88
N ASN A 64 -2.43 7.45 22.38
CA ASN A 64 -2.00 8.66 23.09
C ASN A 64 -1.23 9.66 22.23
N ASP A 65 -0.90 9.31 20.98
CA ASP A 65 -0.15 10.17 20.07
C ASP A 65 -1.00 11.38 19.64
N PRO A 66 -0.47 12.62 19.73
CA PRO A 66 -1.15 13.79 19.19
C PRO A 66 -1.42 13.71 17.69
N HIS A 67 -0.55 13.10 16.88
CA HIS A 67 -0.75 12.97 15.43
C HIS A 67 -1.88 12.00 15.08
N ALA A 68 -2.19 11.06 15.98
CA ALA A 68 -3.37 10.19 15.86
C ALA A 68 -4.69 10.94 16.14
N LYS A 69 -4.63 12.25 16.43
CA LYS A 69 -5.77 13.10 16.77
C LYS A 69 -5.73 14.39 15.93
N GLY A 70 -6.75 14.63 15.10
CA GLY A 70 -6.90 15.90 14.36
C GLY A 70 -6.98 15.74 12.84
N LYS A 71 -6.69 16.82 12.12
CA LYS A 71 -6.87 16.95 10.64
C LYS A 71 -6.17 15.83 9.87
N HIS A 72 -4.96 15.45 10.29
CA HIS A 72 -4.12 14.50 9.57
C HIS A 72 -4.12 13.09 10.19
N ALA A 73 -5.00 12.79 11.15
CA ALA A 73 -5.03 11.49 11.82
C ALA A 73 -5.21 10.30 10.84
N GLY A 74 -5.98 10.50 9.77
CA GLY A 74 -6.14 9.49 8.71
C GLY A 74 -4.85 9.23 7.93
N VAL A 75 -4.09 10.29 7.61
CA VAL A 75 -2.79 10.18 6.93
C VAL A 75 -1.76 9.53 7.85
N TYR A 76 -1.77 9.89 9.14
CA TYR A 76 -0.89 9.27 10.13
C TYR A 76 -1.12 7.76 10.24
N ALA A 77 -2.38 7.34 10.39
CA ALA A 77 -2.73 5.92 10.41
C ALA A 77 -2.33 5.22 9.10
N PHE A 78 -2.57 5.84 7.95
CA PHE A 78 -2.16 5.30 6.65
C PHE A 78 -0.65 5.09 6.56
N VAL A 79 0.16 6.08 6.97
CA VAL A 79 1.62 5.97 6.94
C VAL A 79 2.10 4.85 7.86
N GLN A 80 1.62 4.84 9.10
CA GLN A 80 2.04 3.84 10.08
C GLN A 80 1.70 2.42 9.63
N VAL A 81 0.50 2.23 9.09
CA VAL A 81 -0.04 0.90 8.78
C VAL A 81 0.34 0.41 7.38
N CYS A 82 0.42 1.31 6.39
CA CYS A 82 0.48 0.91 4.97
C CYS A 82 1.73 1.32 4.22
N VAL A 83 2.46 2.36 4.61
CA VAL A 83 3.62 2.84 3.84
C VAL A 83 4.89 2.16 4.32
N HIS A 84 5.52 1.33 3.49
CA HIS A 84 6.70 0.53 3.88
C HIS A 84 8.03 1.16 3.47
N GLY A 85 8.01 2.05 2.49
CA GLY A 85 9.21 2.71 2.00
C GLY A 85 8.93 3.59 0.78
N TRP A 86 9.97 4.32 0.36
CA TRP A 86 10.02 5.01 -0.92
C TRP A 86 11.37 4.85 -1.60
N ASP A 87 11.41 5.20 -2.87
CA ASP A 87 12.63 5.45 -3.65
C ASP A 87 12.43 6.68 -4.54
N GLY A 88 13.49 7.41 -4.85
CA GLY A 88 13.44 8.59 -5.73
C GLY A 88 12.84 9.86 -5.14
N VAL A 89 12.56 9.91 -3.83
CA VAL A 89 12.12 11.14 -3.14
C VAL A 89 13.33 12.03 -2.83
N LEU A 90 13.28 13.28 -3.29
CA LEU A 90 14.36 14.26 -3.17
C LEU A 90 13.96 15.43 -2.24
N ASP A 91 14.95 16.07 -1.62
CA ASP A 91 14.79 17.34 -0.92
C ASP A 91 14.85 18.54 -1.88
N ALA A 92 14.71 19.75 -1.34
CA ALA A 92 14.76 20.99 -2.11
C ALA A 92 16.14 21.28 -2.76
N GLU A 93 17.18 20.52 -2.42
CA GLU A 93 18.53 20.60 -2.98
C GLU A 93 18.84 19.42 -3.93
N ASP A 94 17.81 18.71 -4.39
CA ASP A 94 17.89 17.51 -5.24
C ASP A 94 18.66 16.35 -4.61
N LYS A 95 18.70 16.26 -3.27
CA LYS A 95 19.37 15.14 -2.57
C LYS A 95 18.36 14.07 -2.16
N PRO A 96 18.73 12.79 -2.26
CA PRO A 96 17.85 11.70 -1.87
C PRO A 96 17.59 11.72 -0.36
N ILE A 97 16.31 11.64 0.01
CA ILE A 97 15.88 11.54 1.39
C ILE A 97 15.72 10.06 1.76
N THR A 98 16.35 9.64 2.85
CA THR A 98 16.13 8.27 3.38
C THR A 98 14.74 8.16 3.98
N PHE A 99 14.03 7.09 3.65
CA PHE A 99 12.70 6.84 4.17
C PHE A 99 12.68 6.70 5.69
N THR A 100 11.78 7.46 6.33
CA THR A 100 11.27 7.19 7.67
C THR A 100 9.76 7.43 7.67
N LYS A 101 9.06 6.83 8.64
CA LYS A 101 7.60 7.02 8.78
C LYS A 101 7.28 8.48 9.13
N GLU A 102 8.14 9.12 9.90
CA GLU A 102 8.01 10.51 10.31
C GLU A 102 8.11 11.44 9.10
N LEU A 103 9.14 11.28 8.26
CA LEU A 103 9.31 12.08 7.05
C LEU A 103 8.20 11.80 6.02
N ALA A 104 7.74 10.56 5.92
CA ALA A 104 6.58 10.22 5.09
C ALA A 104 5.30 10.89 5.56
N PHE A 105 5.09 10.95 6.87
CA PHE A 105 3.95 11.68 7.44
C PHE A 105 4.05 13.18 7.18
N GLU A 106 5.20 13.79 7.44
CA GLU A 106 5.43 15.22 7.16
C GLU A 106 5.17 15.55 5.69
N TYR A 107 5.74 14.76 4.78
CA TYR A 107 5.60 15.00 3.34
C TYR A 107 4.17 14.83 2.84
N LEU A 108 3.44 13.81 3.31
CA LEU A 108 2.04 13.57 2.93
C LEU A 108 1.04 14.52 3.59
N CYS A 109 1.44 15.25 4.64
CA CYS A 109 0.60 16.23 5.31
C CYS A 109 0.81 17.66 4.81
N ASP A 110 1.80 17.89 3.96
CA ASP A 110 1.95 19.16 3.27
C ASP A 110 0.68 19.43 2.43
N ASP A 111 0.10 20.63 2.61
CA ASP A 111 -1.15 21.01 1.95
C ASP A 111 -0.96 21.06 0.41
N ASP A 112 0.26 21.37 -0.06
CA ASP A 112 0.61 21.35 -1.49
C ASP A 112 0.62 19.93 -2.07
N ASN A 113 0.73 18.91 -1.22
CA ASN A 113 0.76 17.50 -1.61
C ASN A 113 -0.60 16.81 -1.52
N THR A 114 -1.70 17.56 -1.31
CA THR A 114 -3.04 16.98 -1.12
C THR A 114 -3.44 16.03 -2.26
N TRP A 115 -3.17 16.39 -3.52
CA TRP A 115 -3.45 15.51 -4.66
C TRP A 115 -2.64 14.21 -4.59
N PHE A 116 -1.33 14.33 -4.38
CA PHE A 116 -0.38 13.22 -4.32
C PHE A 116 -0.77 12.24 -3.20
N THR A 117 -1.07 12.75 -2.00
CA THR A 117 -1.53 11.95 -0.86
C THR A 117 -2.80 11.18 -1.19
N ASN A 118 -3.77 11.81 -1.84
CA ASN A 118 -5.01 11.15 -2.25
C ASN A 118 -4.77 10.06 -3.29
N GLU A 119 -3.95 10.33 -4.31
CA GLU A 119 -3.60 9.37 -5.36
C GLU A 119 -2.92 8.12 -4.78
N LEU A 120 -1.97 8.31 -3.87
CA LEU A 120 -1.28 7.19 -3.22
C LEU A 120 -2.23 6.33 -2.38
N ILE A 121 -3.14 6.96 -1.64
CA ILE A 121 -4.17 6.26 -0.85
C ILE A 121 -5.12 5.48 -1.77
N GLU A 122 -5.59 6.07 -2.86
CA GLU A 122 -6.50 5.41 -3.81
C GLU A 122 -5.85 4.21 -4.51
N ARG A 123 -4.59 4.33 -4.93
CA ARG A 123 -3.83 3.19 -5.45
C ARG A 123 -3.66 2.08 -4.42
N SER A 124 -3.43 2.46 -3.17
CA SER A 124 -3.28 1.50 -2.06
C SER A 124 -4.59 0.79 -1.73
N LYS A 125 -5.75 1.36 -2.05
CA LYS A 125 -7.08 0.72 -1.91
C LYS A 125 -7.44 -0.18 -3.11
N ASP A 126 -6.88 0.10 -4.28
CA ASP A 126 -7.25 -0.61 -5.51
C ASP A 126 -6.61 -2.00 -5.58
N VAL A 127 -7.46 -2.98 -5.25
CA VAL A 127 -7.17 -4.42 -5.30
C VAL A 127 -6.50 -4.88 -6.59
N ARG A 128 -6.71 -4.20 -7.73
CA ARG A 128 -6.12 -4.57 -9.02
C ARG A 128 -4.58 -4.55 -8.99
N TYR A 129 -3.97 -3.62 -8.26
CA TYR A 129 -2.51 -3.54 -8.11
C TYR A 129 -1.92 -4.70 -7.29
N TYR A 130 -2.76 -5.33 -6.47
CA TYR A 130 -2.37 -6.41 -5.55
C TYR A 130 -2.73 -7.79 -6.07
N ARG A 131 -3.12 -7.91 -7.34
CA ARG A 131 -3.36 -9.22 -7.95
C ARG A 131 -2.02 -9.88 -8.31
N ALA A 132 -2.01 -11.21 -8.25
CA ALA A 132 -0.93 -11.97 -8.88
C ALA A 132 -0.91 -11.61 -10.37
N VAL A 133 0.24 -11.19 -10.87
CA VAL A 133 0.44 -11.13 -12.32
C VAL A 133 0.60 -12.58 -12.70
N THR A 134 -0.39 -13.17 -13.36
CA THR A 134 -0.20 -14.47 -14.00
C THR A 134 0.94 -14.26 -14.98
N PRO A 135 2.11 -14.93 -14.84
CA PRO A 135 3.10 -14.86 -15.88
C PRO A 135 2.41 -15.43 -17.11
N ALA A 136 2.17 -14.60 -18.13
CA ALA A 136 1.88 -15.14 -19.44
C ALA A 136 3.05 -16.09 -19.74
N ALA A 137 2.75 -17.34 -20.05
CA ALA A 137 3.74 -18.36 -20.27
C ALA A 137 4.66 -17.93 -21.41
N THR A 138 5.79 -17.30 -21.09
CA THR A 138 6.93 -17.20 -21.99
C THR A 138 7.59 -18.57 -22.01
N LYS A 139 6.90 -19.55 -22.60
CA LYS A 139 7.60 -20.68 -23.23
C LYS A 139 8.30 -20.06 -24.44
N VAL A 140 9.53 -19.61 -24.22
CA VAL A 140 10.50 -19.57 -25.31
C VAL A 140 10.61 -21.02 -25.75
N GLU A 141 10.02 -21.32 -26.91
CA GLU A 141 10.37 -22.53 -27.63
C GLU A 141 11.86 -22.42 -27.92
N ASP A 142 12.66 -23.21 -27.20
CA ASP A 142 14.04 -23.46 -27.55
C ASP A 142 14.06 -23.92 -29.00
N ALA A 143 14.61 -23.05 -29.85
CA ALA A 143 15.01 -23.39 -31.20
C ALA A 143 16.06 -24.50 -31.09
N GLY A 144 15.62 -25.74 -31.34
CA GLY A 144 16.52 -26.85 -31.60
C GLY A 144 17.38 -26.53 -32.81
N ASN A 145 18.67 -26.39 -32.55
CA ASN A 145 19.74 -26.40 -33.55
C ASN A 145 20.30 -27.82 -33.65
#